data_AF-A0A7S3YH01-F1
#
_entry.id   AF-A0A7S3YH01-F1
#
_cell.length_a   1.000
_cell.length_b   1.000
_cell.length_c   1.000
_cell.angle_alpha   90.00
_cell.angle_beta   90.00
_cell.angle_gamma   90.00
#
_symmetry.space_group_name_H-M   'P 1'
#
loop_
_entity.id
_entity.type
_entity.pdbx_description
1 polymer ?
#
loop_
_entity_poly.entity_id
_entity_poly.type
_entity_poly.pdbx_seq_one_letter_code
_entity_poly.pdbx_strand_id
1 'polypeptide(L)'
;ADEKSQMELAAERKAAALVAEKAAGEAQTTISAAKEEALRTQEQLVMLQAERAQEQQAAKCALTAAAEKERAQMEGIKMLEEELEDMRAKVIAERRAKECFFCIDRQTNTVFVPCGHPAACLQCKRNMNMTFQKCPVCRERIT
;
A
#
# COMPACT_ATOMS: atom_id res chain seq x y z
N ALA A 1 -39.60 71.85 56.56
CA ALA A 1 -38.89 70.56 56.70
C ALA A 1 -38.91 69.78 55.38
N ASP A 2 -39.98 69.87 54.60
CA ASP A 2 -40.16 69.14 53.34
C ASP A 2 -39.14 69.40 52.22
N GLU A 3 -38.76 70.65 51.94
CA GLU A 3 -37.85 70.94 50.81
C GLU A 3 -36.44 70.37 51.00
N LYS A 4 -35.92 70.37 52.23
CA LYS A 4 -34.59 69.80 52.54
C LYS A 4 -34.57 68.29 52.33
N SER A 5 -35.61 67.59 52.80
CA SER A 5 -35.76 66.15 52.61
C SER A 5 -36.01 65.76 51.15
N GLN A 6 -36.73 66.59 50.38
CA GLN A 6 -36.88 66.40 48.93
C GLN A 6 -35.55 66.60 48.18
N MET A 7 -34.74 67.57 48.60
CA MET A 7 -33.42 67.83 48.01
C MET A 7 -32.42 66.71 48.34
N GLU A 8 -32.44 66.16 49.56
CA GLU A 8 -31.66 64.97 49.93
C GLU A 8 -32.07 63.72 49.13
N LEU A 9 -33.38 63.45 49.00
CA LEU A 9 -33.88 62.33 48.20
C LEU A 9 -33.52 62.46 46.72
N ALA A 10 -33.54 63.68 46.17
CA ALA A 10 -33.09 63.95 44.80
C ALA A 10 -31.58 63.74 44.63
N ALA A 11 -30.77 64.11 45.63
CA ALA A 11 -29.33 63.88 45.62
C ALA A 11 -28.98 62.38 45.69
N GLU A 12 -29.67 61.61 46.54
CA GLU A 12 -29.50 60.15 46.64
C GLU A 12 -29.88 59.44 45.34
N ARG A 13 -31.02 59.81 44.72
CA ARG A 13 -31.43 59.26 43.42
C ARG A 13 -30.42 59.57 42.31
N LYS A 14 -29.87 60.79 42.31
CA LYS A 14 -28.84 61.20 41.35
C LYS A 14 -27.53 60.43 41.56
N ALA A 15 -27.12 60.22 42.81
CA ALA A 15 -25.96 59.40 43.13
C ALA A 15 -26.16 57.94 42.71
N ALA A 16 -27.34 57.36 42.96
CA ALA A 16 -27.67 56.00 42.53
C ALA A 16 -27.66 55.85 40.99
N ALA A 17 -28.19 56.84 40.25
CA ALA A 17 -28.15 56.85 38.80
C ALA A 17 -26.71 56.88 38.26
N LEU A 18 -25.83 57.70 38.84
CA LEU A 18 -24.41 57.77 38.45
C LEU A 18 -23.66 56.46 38.74
N VAL A 19 -23.97 55.79 39.86
CA VAL A 19 -23.39 54.48 40.18
C VAL A 19 -23.85 53.42 39.19
N ALA A 20 -25.13 53.41 38.81
CA ALA A 20 -25.66 52.48 37.82
C ALA A 20 -25.06 52.70 36.42
N GLU A 21 -24.88 53.96 36.01
CA GLU A 21 -24.29 54.33 34.72
C GLU A 21 -22.80 53.96 34.66
N LYS A 22 -22.07 54.16 35.76
CA LYS A 22 -20.67 53.72 35.89
C LYS A 22 -20.55 52.18 35.84
N ALA A 23 -21.40 51.47 36.57
CA ALA A 23 -21.41 50.00 36.57
C ALA A 23 -21.77 49.43 35.18
N ALA A 24 -22.69 50.07 34.46
CA ALA A 24 -23.01 49.70 33.08
C ALA A 24 -21.82 49.91 32.14
N GLY A 25 -21.07 51.01 32.28
CA GLY A 25 -19.83 51.25 31.52
C GLY A 25 -18.73 50.21 31.80
N GLU A 26 -18.52 49.87 33.07
CA GLU A 26 -17.57 48.82 33.47
C GLU A 26 -17.98 47.43 32.95
N ALA A 27 -19.28 47.10 32.96
CA ALA A 27 -19.80 45.89 32.34
C ALA A 27 -19.63 45.89 30.81
N GLN A 28 -19.82 47.04 30.15
CA GLN A 28 -19.66 47.16 28.70
C GLN A 28 -18.20 46.93 28.26
N THR A 29 -17.25 47.52 28.99
CA THR A 29 -15.80 47.39 28.71
C THR A 29 -15.28 45.97 28.94
N THR A 30 -15.78 45.28 29.98
CA THR A 30 -15.43 43.88 30.25
C THR A 30 -15.99 42.93 29.18
N ILE A 31 -17.24 43.15 28.72
CA ILE A 31 -17.83 42.37 27.62
C ILE A 31 -17.06 42.59 26.31
N SER A 32 -16.66 43.83 25.98
CA SER A 32 -15.89 44.09 24.76
C SER A 32 -14.51 43.42 24.79
N ALA A 33 -13.82 43.47 25.94
CA ALA A 33 -12.53 42.81 26.10
C ALA A 33 -12.64 41.28 25.95
N ALA A 34 -13.66 40.67 26.59
CA ALA A 34 -13.91 39.23 26.46
C ALA A 34 -14.26 38.82 25.02
N LYS A 35 -14.97 39.68 24.27
CA LYS A 35 -15.31 39.44 22.87
C LYS A 35 -14.08 39.52 21.95
N GLU A 36 -13.18 40.46 22.20
CA GLU A 36 -11.91 40.55 21.47
C GLU A 36 -11.01 39.33 21.75
N GLU A 37 -10.95 38.87 23.00
CA GLU A 37 -10.20 37.67 23.38
C GLU A 37 -10.81 36.40 22.76
N ALA A 38 -12.14 36.29 22.74
CA ALA A 38 -12.85 35.20 22.06
C ALA A 38 -12.60 35.20 20.55
N LEU A 39 -12.54 36.37 19.91
CA LEU A 39 -12.23 36.48 18.48
C LEU A 39 -10.79 36.06 18.20
N ARG A 40 -9.82 36.53 19.00
CA ARG A 40 -8.40 36.14 18.86
C ARG A 40 -8.20 34.64 19.03
N THR A 41 -8.87 34.04 20.01
CA THR A 41 -8.82 32.58 20.21
C THR A 41 -9.51 31.82 19.08
N GLN A 42 -10.61 32.34 18.53
CA GLN A 42 -11.26 31.77 17.35
C GLN A 42 -10.33 31.80 16.12
N GLU A 43 -9.66 32.92 15.86
CA GLU A 43 -8.69 33.06 14.77
C GLU A 43 -7.52 32.08 14.93
N GLN A 44 -6.96 31.97 16.14
CA GLN A 44 -5.90 31.00 16.44
C GLN A 44 -6.36 29.55 16.24
N LEU A 45 -7.58 29.21 16.63
CA LEU A 45 -8.14 27.87 16.43
C LEU A 45 -8.26 27.53 14.95
N VAL A 46 -8.71 28.47 14.12
CA VAL A 46 -8.84 28.27 12.67
C VAL A 46 -7.49 28.00 12.03
N MET A 47 -6.45 28.75 12.43
CA MET A 47 -5.09 28.53 11.95
C MET A 47 -4.57 27.13 12.33
N LEU A 48 -4.73 26.73 13.59
CA LEU A 48 -4.33 25.40 14.06
C LEU A 48 -5.08 24.27 13.34
N GLN A 49 -6.37 24.47 13.04
CA GLN A 49 -7.17 23.51 12.28
C GLN A 49 -6.67 23.37 10.84
N ALA A 50 -6.27 24.48 10.20
CA ALA A 50 -5.69 24.46 8.86
C ALA A 50 -4.36 23.71 8.82
N GLU A 51 -3.47 23.96 9.79
CA GLU A 51 -2.20 23.23 9.94
C GLU A 51 -2.43 21.73 10.14
N ARG A 52 -3.33 21.36 11.05
CA ARG A 52 -3.70 19.95 11.28
C ARG A 52 -4.26 19.30 10.01
N ALA A 53 -5.08 20.01 9.24
CA ALA A 53 -5.62 19.49 7.98
C ALA A 53 -4.52 19.24 6.94
N GLN A 54 -3.53 20.13 6.85
CA GLN A 54 -2.36 19.95 5.99
C GLN A 54 -1.52 18.74 6.41
N GLU A 55 -1.25 18.59 7.70
CA GLU A 55 -0.53 17.43 8.23
C GLU A 55 -1.26 16.11 7.95
N GLN A 56 -2.58 16.09 8.19
CA GLN A 56 -3.41 14.91 7.90
C GLN A 56 -3.40 14.57 6.41
N GLN A 57 -3.45 15.57 5.54
CA GLN A 57 -3.40 15.36 4.10
C GLN A 57 -2.02 14.85 3.66
N ALA A 58 -0.93 15.40 4.17
CA ALA A 58 0.42 14.94 3.90
C ALA A 58 0.62 13.47 4.36
N ALA A 59 0.16 13.13 5.57
CA ALA A 59 0.21 11.77 6.09
C ALA A 59 -0.59 10.80 5.20
N LYS A 60 -1.79 11.21 4.76
CA LYS A 60 -2.61 10.41 3.85
C LYS A 60 -1.92 10.17 2.51
N CYS A 61 -1.33 11.20 1.91
CA CYS A 61 -0.57 11.09 0.65
C CYS A 61 0.64 10.16 0.79
N ALA A 62 1.36 10.22 1.92
CA ALA A 62 2.48 9.32 2.18
C ALA A 62 2.05 7.85 2.26
N LEU A 63 0.92 7.57 2.93
CA LEU A 63 0.32 6.23 3.02
C LEU A 63 -0.09 5.68 1.65
N THR A 64 -0.73 6.49 0.81
CA THR A 64 -1.13 6.05 -0.54
C THR A 64 0.08 5.79 -1.43
N ALA A 65 1.11 6.65 -1.37
CA ALA A 65 2.34 6.45 -2.12
C ALA A 65 3.10 5.18 -1.67
N ALA A 66 3.11 4.89 -0.37
CA ALA A 66 3.68 3.66 0.16
C ALA A 66 2.91 2.42 -0.33
N ALA A 67 1.58 2.45 -0.29
CA ALA A 67 0.74 1.35 -0.78
C ALA A 67 0.89 1.10 -2.29
N GLU A 68 1.04 2.16 -3.10
CA GLU A 68 1.32 2.05 -4.53
C GLU A 68 2.68 1.40 -4.80
N LYS A 69 3.70 1.78 -4.03
CA LYS A 69 5.03 1.16 -4.11
C LYS A 69 4.99 -0.32 -3.76
N GLU A 70 4.29 -0.70 -2.68
CA GLU A 70 4.13 -2.10 -2.28
C GLU A 70 3.39 -2.91 -3.36
N ARG A 71 2.34 -2.34 -3.98
CA ARG A 71 1.65 -2.99 -5.10
C ARG A 71 2.58 -3.22 -6.29
N ALA A 72 3.34 -2.20 -6.70
CA ALA A 72 4.30 -2.33 -7.80
C ALA A 72 5.39 -3.37 -7.48
N GLN A 73 5.86 -3.42 -6.23
CA GLN A 73 6.81 -4.44 -5.79
C GLN A 73 6.21 -5.86 -5.84
N MET A 74 4.97 -6.03 -5.38
CA MET A 74 4.28 -7.32 -5.41
C MET A 74 4.03 -7.80 -6.84
N GLU A 75 3.64 -6.90 -7.75
CA GLU A 75 3.53 -7.22 -9.18
C GLU A 75 4.87 -7.64 -9.78
N GLY A 76 5.96 -6.95 -9.44
CA GLY A 76 7.31 -7.33 -9.85
C GLY A 76 7.74 -8.72 -9.35
N ILE A 77 7.45 -9.05 -8.09
CA ILE A 77 7.73 -10.38 -7.53
C ILE A 77 6.94 -11.46 -8.28
N LYS A 78 5.65 -11.23 -8.53
CA LYS A 78 4.80 -12.18 -9.24
C LYS A 78 5.31 -12.49 -10.66
N MET A 79 5.77 -11.46 -11.38
CA MET A 79 6.37 -11.64 -12.71
C MET A 79 7.66 -12.49 -12.65
N LEU A 80 8.51 -12.24 -11.64
CA LEU A 80 9.73 -13.02 -11.44
C LEU A 80 9.46 -14.48 -11.07
N GLU A 81 8.41 -14.73 -10.28
CA GLU A 81 7.96 -16.09 -9.95
C GLU A 81 7.51 -16.85 -11.20
N GLU A 82 6.69 -16.23 -12.05
CA GLU A 82 6.24 -16.82 -13.31
C GLU A 82 7.42 -17.11 -14.25
N GLU A 83 8.37 -16.17 -14.39
CA GLU A 83 9.58 -16.37 -15.20
C GLU A 83 10.46 -17.53 -14.66
N LEU A 84 10.55 -17.66 -13.33
CA LEU A 84 11.27 -18.76 -12.69
C LEU A 84 10.59 -20.12 -12.95
N GLU A 85 9.26 -20.17 -12.92
CA GLU A 85 8.50 -21.38 -13.26
C GLU A 85 8.72 -21.81 -14.71
N ASP A 86 8.69 -20.86 -15.64
CA ASP A 86 8.97 -21.10 -17.06
C ASP A 86 10.40 -21.62 -17.28
N MET A 87 11.39 -20.99 -16.63
CA MET A 87 12.78 -21.44 -16.70
C MET A 87 12.95 -22.86 -16.15
N ARG A 88 12.31 -23.17 -15.01
CA ARG A 88 12.33 -24.52 -14.43
C ARG A 88 11.70 -25.54 -15.38
N ALA A 89 10.56 -25.22 -15.97
CA ALA A 89 9.89 -26.08 -16.94
C ALA A 89 10.78 -26.39 -18.14
N LYS A 90 11.48 -25.37 -18.69
CA LYS A 90 12.45 -25.53 -19.78
C LYS A 90 13.60 -26.48 -19.41
N VAL A 91 14.22 -26.28 -18.25
CA VAL A 91 15.32 -27.15 -17.78
C VAL A 91 14.87 -28.61 -17.64
N ILE A 92 13.67 -28.83 -17.08
CA ILE A 92 13.11 -30.18 -16.95
C ILE A 92 12.84 -30.80 -18.33
N ALA A 93 12.25 -30.03 -19.25
CA ALA A 93 11.96 -30.50 -20.61
C ALA A 93 13.25 -30.87 -21.37
N GLU A 94 14.28 -30.03 -21.31
CA GLU A 94 15.58 -30.31 -21.94
C GLU A 94 16.27 -31.54 -21.35
N ARG A 95 16.19 -31.71 -20.02
CA ARG A 95 16.71 -32.91 -19.35
C ARG A 95 16.00 -34.15 -19.87
N ARG A 96 14.66 -34.15 -19.86
CA ARG A 96 13.82 -35.28 -20.34
C ARG A 96 14.06 -35.60 -21.82
N ALA A 97 14.23 -34.58 -22.67
CA ALA A 97 14.51 -34.78 -24.09
C ALA A 97 15.83 -35.53 -24.33
N LYS A 98 16.77 -35.47 -23.38
CA LYS A 98 18.06 -36.15 -23.46
C LYS A 98 18.09 -37.46 -22.66
N GLU A 99 17.05 -37.82 -21.91
CA GLU A 99 17.00 -39.05 -21.12
C GLU A 99 16.67 -40.28 -21.95
N CYS A 100 17.30 -41.41 -21.62
CA CYS A 100 17.00 -42.69 -22.23
C CYS A 100 15.53 -43.07 -21.98
N PHE A 101 14.76 -43.27 -23.05
CA PHE A 101 13.34 -43.60 -23.00
C PHE A 101 13.05 -44.85 -22.14
N PHE A 102 14.01 -45.78 -22.09
CA PHE A 102 13.83 -47.09 -21.47
C PHE A 102 14.12 -47.14 -19.97
N CYS A 103 15.13 -46.40 -19.52
CA CYS A 103 15.53 -46.43 -18.10
C CYS A 103 15.27 -45.11 -17.38
N ILE A 104 15.00 -44.01 -18.10
CA ILE A 104 14.70 -42.68 -17.55
C ILE A 104 15.71 -42.28 -16.46
N ASP A 105 16.99 -42.55 -16.74
CA ASP A 105 18.09 -42.46 -15.76
C ASP A 105 19.33 -41.90 -16.45
N ARG A 106 19.86 -42.66 -17.41
CA ARG A 106 21.03 -42.26 -18.20
C ARG A 106 20.64 -41.41 -19.40
N GLN A 107 21.54 -40.53 -19.83
CA GLN A 107 21.39 -39.78 -21.07
C GLN A 107 21.43 -40.69 -22.30
N THR A 108 20.70 -40.30 -23.34
CA THR A 108 20.78 -40.87 -24.67
C THR A 108 22.15 -40.62 -25.25
N ASN A 109 22.78 -41.68 -25.74
CA ASN A 109 24.09 -41.63 -26.38
C ASN A 109 24.15 -42.61 -27.58
N THR A 110 22.98 -43.02 -28.06
CA THR A 110 22.81 -43.82 -29.26
C THR A 110 21.66 -43.25 -30.08
N VAL A 111 21.79 -43.29 -31.40
CA VAL A 111 20.76 -42.86 -32.36
C VAL A 111 20.21 -44.06 -33.11
N PHE A 112 18.94 -43.99 -33.51
CA PHE A 112 18.29 -45.02 -34.30
C PHE A 112 18.35 -44.69 -35.81
N VAL A 113 18.95 -45.56 -36.61
CA VAL A 113 19.12 -45.38 -38.07
C VAL A 113 17.97 -46.08 -38.82
N PRO A 114 17.40 -45.48 -39.89
CA PRO A 114 17.80 -44.24 -40.57
C PRO A 114 17.23 -42.95 -39.99
N CYS A 115 16.25 -43.00 -39.08
CA CYS A 115 15.50 -41.82 -38.65
C CYS A 115 16.27 -40.79 -37.79
N GLY A 116 17.43 -41.15 -37.24
CA GLY A 116 18.30 -40.27 -36.46
C GLY A 116 17.86 -39.96 -35.03
N HIS A 117 16.68 -40.40 -34.57
CA HIS A 117 16.18 -40.04 -33.24
C HIS A 117 17.03 -40.66 -32.11
N PRO A 118 17.49 -39.87 -31.13
CA PRO A 118 18.14 -40.37 -29.93
C PRO A 118 17.09 -40.82 -28.90
N ALA A 119 17.05 -42.10 -28.56
CA ALA A 119 16.03 -42.61 -27.62
C ALA A 119 16.55 -43.66 -26.62
N ALA A 120 17.79 -44.12 -26.76
CA ALA A 120 18.37 -45.10 -25.85
C ALA A 120 19.76 -44.69 -25.36
N CYS A 121 20.10 -45.15 -24.16
CA CYS A 121 21.48 -45.22 -23.71
C CYS A 121 22.13 -46.55 -24.15
N LEU A 122 23.46 -46.56 -24.24
CA LEU A 122 24.26 -47.69 -24.68
C LEU A 122 24.05 -48.93 -23.80
N GLN A 123 23.83 -48.73 -22.50
CA GLN A 123 23.56 -49.84 -21.57
C GLN A 123 22.21 -50.50 -21.84
N CYS A 124 21.16 -49.72 -22.11
CA CYS A 124 19.86 -50.28 -22.49
C CYS A 124 19.92 -50.96 -23.86
N LYS A 125 20.67 -50.39 -24.82
CA LYS A 125 20.93 -51.04 -26.12
C LYS A 125 21.64 -52.39 -25.94
N ARG A 126 22.59 -52.49 -25.01
CA ARG A 126 23.41 -53.70 -24.77
C ARG A 126 22.70 -54.76 -23.93
N ASN A 127 21.96 -54.35 -22.90
CA ASN A 127 21.42 -55.26 -21.88
C ASN A 127 20.01 -55.78 -22.20
N MET A 128 19.27 -55.10 -23.08
CA MET A 128 17.94 -55.56 -23.44
C MET A 128 18.03 -56.65 -24.51
N ASN A 129 17.61 -57.86 -24.19
CA ASN A 129 17.23 -58.94 -25.12
C ASN A 129 16.06 -58.54 -26.07
N MET A 130 15.83 -57.24 -26.30
CA MET A 130 14.81 -56.67 -27.17
C MET A 130 15.49 -56.15 -28.44
N THR A 131 15.32 -56.87 -29.54
CA THR A 131 15.70 -56.39 -30.87
C THR A 131 14.77 -55.26 -31.26
N PHE A 132 15.23 -54.01 -31.17
CA PHE A 132 14.44 -52.86 -31.62
C PHE A 132 14.20 -52.97 -33.14
N GLN A 133 12.99 -53.32 -33.54
CA GLN A 133 12.62 -53.36 -34.97
C GLN A 133 12.13 -52.00 -35.48
N LYS A 134 11.70 -51.12 -34.57
CA LYS A 134 11.18 -49.78 -34.87
C LYS A 134 11.66 -48.76 -33.84
N CYS A 135 11.87 -47.52 -34.27
CA CYS A 135 12.22 -46.40 -33.41
C CYS A 135 11.09 -46.10 -32.41
N PRO A 136 11.36 -45.96 -31.10
CA PRO A 136 10.31 -45.65 -30.11
C PRO A 136 9.73 -44.23 -30.25
N VAL A 137 10.44 -43.32 -30.93
CA VAL A 137 10.01 -41.93 -31.14
C VAL A 137 9.10 -41.79 -32.36
N CYS A 138 9.54 -42.27 -33.52
CA CYS A 138 8.83 -42.08 -34.80
C CYS A 138 8.24 -43.35 -35.40
N ARG A 139 8.49 -44.52 -34.79
CA ARG A 139 8.04 -45.85 -35.25
C ARG A 139 8.62 -46.31 -36.60
N GLU A 140 9.58 -45.57 -37.16
CA GLU A 140 10.33 -45.94 -38.37
C GLU A 140 11.11 -47.24 -38.16
N ARG A 141 11.22 -48.08 -39.19
CA ARG A 141 11.96 -49.35 -39.09
C ARG A 141 13.45 -49.09 -38.90
N ILE A 142 14.07 -49.80 -37.96
CA ILE A 142 15.51 -49.70 -37.70
C ILE A 142 16.24 -50.68 -38.61
N THR A 143 17.31 -50.24 -39.25
CA THR A 143 18.17 -51.02 -40.17
C THR A 143 19.61 -51.07 -39.70
#